data_AF-A0A967G4Q1-F1
#
_entry.id   AF-A0A967G4Q1-F1
#
_cell.length_a   1.000
_cell.length_b   1.000
_cell.length_c   1.000
_cell.angle_alpha   90.00
_cell.angle_beta   90.00
_cell.angle_gamma   90.00
#
_symmetry.space_group_name_H-M   'P 1'
#
loop_
_entity.id
_entity.type
_entity.pdbx_description
1 polymer ?
#
loop_
_entity_poly.entity_id
_entity_poly.type
_entity_poly.pdbx_seq_one_letter_code
_entity_poly.pdbx_strand_id
1 'polypeptide(L)'
;ISVTDRTEKLSLELPLMTANMDTITEAEMANFIGEKGGIGVLHRFTSIDENVEMFKACKYKPFVSIGCSPEDLERAAALKDAGADMFCVDVAHAHAKYVGRTLKDTRDILGKEACIMAGNVATYAGADYLASCGADIVKVGIGGGSVCTTSIKTGFGVPNLTAIRECSRVNRSIVADGGIRISGDIVKAIAFGADFVMVGSLLAGTTPTPGPVVTKTGKDGKEFKVKVFRGMA
;
A
#
# COMPACT_ATOMS: atom_id res chain seq x y z
N ILE A 1 4.33 -15.12 15.63
CA ILE A 1 2.99 -14.53 15.82
C ILE A 1 2.51 -14.21 14.42
N SER A 2 1.61 -15.00 13.85
CA SER A 2 0.95 -14.67 12.58
C SER A 2 -0.22 -13.74 12.86
N VAL A 3 -0.46 -12.77 11.98
CA VAL A 3 -1.62 -11.87 12.03
C VAL A 3 -2.51 -12.20 10.84
N THR A 4 -3.77 -12.51 11.11
CA THR A 4 -4.80 -12.73 10.09
C THR A 4 -5.77 -11.56 10.12
N ASP A 5 -6.15 -11.06 8.94
CA ASP A 5 -7.09 -9.96 8.84
C ASP A 5 -8.51 -10.38 9.26
N ARG A 6 -9.37 -9.40 9.56
CA ARG A 6 -10.74 -9.64 10.07
C ARG A 6 -11.68 -10.32 9.07
N THR A 7 -11.34 -10.34 7.78
CA THR A 7 -12.10 -11.06 6.74
C THR A 7 -11.51 -12.42 6.41
N GLU A 8 -10.42 -12.82 7.08
CA GLU A 8 -9.74 -14.11 6.93
C GLU A 8 -9.17 -14.38 5.52
N LYS A 9 -8.94 -13.32 4.73
CA LYS A 9 -8.41 -13.40 3.36
C LYS A 9 -6.90 -13.20 3.27
N LEU A 10 -6.29 -12.63 4.29
CA LEU A 10 -4.86 -12.36 4.39
C LEU A 10 -4.33 -12.82 5.76
N SER A 11 -3.28 -13.62 5.74
CA SER A 11 -2.49 -13.95 6.94
C SER A 11 -1.01 -13.76 6.65
N LEU A 12 -0.31 -13.05 7.54
CA LEU A 12 1.13 -12.79 7.43
C LEU A 12 1.86 -13.20 8.70
N GLU A 13 3.03 -13.81 8.56
CA GLU A 13 3.92 -14.12 9.68
C GLU A 13 4.63 -12.86 10.20
N LEU A 14 4.91 -11.92 9.29
CA LEU A 14 5.42 -10.60 9.55
C LEU A 14 4.37 -9.59 9.07
N PRO A 15 3.69 -8.83 9.94
CA PRO A 15 2.60 -7.92 9.57
C PRO A 15 3.10 -6.64 8.87
N LEU A 16 3.97 -6.79 7.87
CA LEU A 16 4.65 -5.74 7.15
C LEU A 16 4.34 -5.86 5.65
N MET A 17 3.90 -4.74 5.08
CA MET A 17 3.66 -4.54 3.67
C MET A 17 4.65 -3.53 3.11
N THR A 18 5.14 -3.74 1.88
CA THR A 18 5.98 -2.75 1.20
C THR A 18 5.10 -1.72 0.50
N ALA A 19 5.49 -0.44 0.51
CA ALA A 19 4.71 0.62 -0.11
C ALA A 19 4.62 0.43 -1.63
N ASN A 20 3.43 0.65 -2.19
CA ASN A 20 3.10 0.49 -3.60
C ASN A 20 3.58 1.65 -4.49
N MET A 21 4.87 1.96 -4.37
CA MET A 21 5.54 3.06 -5.05
C MET A 21 6.54 2.50 -6.06
N ASP A 22 6.70 3.21 -7.19
CA ASP A 22 7.63 2.84 -8.28
C ASP A 22 9.11 2.80 -7.88
N THR A 23 9.44 3.42 -6.75
CA THR A 23 10.79 3.43 -6.16
C THR A 23 10.94 2.44 -5.01
N ILE A 24 9.91 1.66 -4.69
CA ILE A 24 9.91 0.72 -3.57
C ILE A 24 9.60 -0.71 -4.02
N THR A 25 8.47 -0.93 -4.71
CA THR A 25 7.95 -2.30 -4.90
C THR A 25 7.68 -2.66 -6.35
N GLU A 26 8.63 -3.38 -6.94
CA GLU A 26 8.44 -4.24 -8.10
C GLU A 26 8.65 -5.71 -7.69
N ALA A 27 8.75 -6.63 -8.66
CA ALA A 27 8.84 -8.07 -8.42
C ALA A 27 9.99 -8.48 -7.47
N GLU A 28 11.15 -7.83 -7.54
CA GLU A 28 12.29 -8.15 -6.67
C GLU A 28 11.98 -7.89 -5.19
N MET A 29 11.43 -6.70 -4.87
CA MET A 29 10.98 -6.36 -3.52
C MET A 29 9.83 -7.25 -3.05
N ALA A 30 8.84 -7.51 -3.91
CA ALA A 30 7.72 -8.39 -3.58
C ALA A 30 8.19 -9.80 -3.21
N ASN A 31 9.16 -10.33 -3.96
CA ASN A 31 9.76 -11.63 -3.68
C ASN A 31 10.59 -11.61 -2.39
N PHE A 32 11.40 -10.57 -2.19
CA PHE A 32 12.23 -10.43 -1.00
C PHE A 32 11.38 -10.40 0.27
N ILE A 33 10.34 -9.57 0.33
CA ILE A 33 9.51 -9.45 1.52
C ILE A 33 8.63 -10.69 1.75
N GLY A 34 8.14 -11.31 0.67
CA GLY A 34 7.39 -12.56 0.73
C GLY A 34 8.19 -13.69 1.38
N GLU A 35 9.47 -13.81 1.05
CA GLU A 35 10.39 -14.77 1.67
C GLU A 35 10.60 -14.51 3.17
N LYS A 36 10.40 -13.28 3.65
CA LYS A 36 10.51 -12.90 5.07
C LYS A 36 9.17 -12.96 5.81
N GLY A 37 8.13 -13.50 5.19
CA GLY A 37 6.81 -13.66 5.78
C GLY A 37 5.95 -12.39 5.78
N GLY A 38 6.39 -11.31 5.11
CA GLY A 38 5.59 -10.13 4.82
C GLY A 38 4.98 -10.20 3.41
N ILE A 39 4.54 -9.06 2.87
CA ILE A 39 3.92 -9.03 1.54
C ILE A 39 4.30 -7.78 0.74
N GLY A 40 4.49 -7.98 -0.56
CA GLY A 40 4.71 -6.89 -1.51
C GLY A 40 3.38 -6.32 -2.02
N VAL A 41 3.32 -5.00 -2.21
CA VAL A 41 2.22 -4.34 -2.92
C VAL A 41 2.78 -3.69 -4.18
N LEU A 42 2.54 -4.28 -5.35
CA LEU A 42 3.04 -3.75 -6.63
C LEU A 42 2.40 -2.40 -6.93
N HIS A 43 3.19 -1.45 -7.44
CA HIS A 43 2.68 -0.17 -7.90
C HIS A 43 1.89 -0.29 -9.22
N ARG A 44 1.17 0.78 -9.60
CA ARG A 44 0.33 0.81 -10.82
C ARG A 44 0.83 1.74 -11.93
N PHE A 45 1.92 2.46 -11.70
CA PHE A 45 2.47 3.49 -12.59
C PHE A 45 3.29 2.91 -13.76
N THR A 46 2.65 2.04 -14.53
CA THR A 46 3.21 1.29 -15.67
C THR A 46 2.05 0.90 -16.59
N SER A 47 2.31 0.45 -17.82
CA SER A 47 1.23 -0.05 -18.69
C SER A 47 0.53 -1.28 -18.09
N ILE A 48 -0.63 -1.67 -18.60
CA ILE A 48 -1.34 -2.88 -18.11
C ILE A 48 -0.49 -4.13 -18.36
N ASP A 49 0.10 -4.25 -19.56
CA ASP A 49 0.92 -5.39 -19.96
C ASP A 49 2.17 -5.53 -19.08
N GLU A 50 2.91 -4.45 -18.87
CA GLU A 50 4.06 -4.44 -17.97
C GLU A 50 3.67 -4.79 -16.53
N ASN A 51 2.49 -4.34 -16.07
CA ASN A 51 2.00 -4.68 -14.73
C ASN A 51 1.70 -6.18 -14.59
N VAL A 52 1.11 -6.78 -15.62
CA VAL A 52 0.81 -8.21 -15.69
C VAL A 52 2.10 -9.02 -15.71
N GLU A 53 3.10 -8.62 -16.49
CA GLU A 53 4.40 -9.29 -16.53
C GLU A 53 5.15 -9.14 -15.19
N MET A 54 5.09 -7.98 -14.56
CA MET A 54 5.64 -7.76 -13.21
C MET A 54 4.96 -8.66 -12.16
N PHE A 55 3.64 -8.81 -12.24
CA PHE A 55 2.90 -9.74 -11.38
C PHE A 55 3.34 -11.19 -11.60
N LYS A 56 3.43 -11.66 -12.86
CA LYS A 56 3.87 -13.02 -13.20
C LYS A 56 5.31 -13.31 -12.78
N ALA A 57 6.16 -12.29 -12.70
CA ALA A 57 7.55 -12.42 -12.21
C ALA A 57 7.64 -12.63 -10.69
N CYS A 58 6.53 -12.47 -9.95
CA CYS A 58 6.49 -12.69 -8.51
C CYS A 58 6.34 -14.19 -8.20
N LYS A 59 7.23 -14.71 -7.35
CA LYS A 59 7.20 -16.06 -6.77
C LYS A 59 6.24 -16.17 -5.59
N TYR A 60 6.13 -15.09 -4.81
CA TYR A 60 5.16 -14.95 -3.72
C TYR A 60 4.00 -14.08 -4.18
N LYS A 61 2.77 -14.41 -3.81
CA LYS A 61 1.58 -13.65 -4.21
C LYS A 61 1.62 -12.23 -3.63
N PRO A 62 1.74 -11.17 -4.45
CA PRO A 62 1.68 -9.80 -3.98
C PRO A 62 0.26 -9.25 -4.04
N PHE A 63 0.02 -8.11 -3.39
CA PHE A 63 -1.06 -7.23 -3.81
C PHE A 63 -0.69 -6.52 -5.11
N VAL A 64 -1.70 -6.19 -5.93
CA VAL A 64 -1.54 -5.33 -7.11
C VAL A 64 -2.38 -4.06 -6.96
N SER A 65 -1.83 -2.91 -7.35
CA SER A 65 -2.52 -1.62 -7.18
C SER A 65 -3.34 -1.22 -8.40
N ILE A 66 -4.48 -0.57 -8.17
CA ILE A 66 -5.30 0.10 -9.19
C ILE A 66 -5.76 1.46 -8.69
N GLY A 67 -6.04 2.39 -9.61
CA GLY A 67 -6.67 3.67 -9.33
C GLY A 67 -8.19 3.59 -9.39
N CYS A 68 -8.83 4.60 -9.98
CA CYS A 68 -10.29 4.66 -10.14
C CYS A 68 -10.74 5.11 -11.54
N SER A 69 -9.83 5.10 -12.52
CA SER A 69 -10.18 5.37 -13.92
C SER A 69 -10.81 4.15 -14.59
N PRO A 70 -11.48 4.31 -15.75
CA PRO A 70 -11.92 3.16 -16.54
C PRO A 70 -10.79 2.20 -16.92
N GLU A 71 -9.61 2.74 -17.27
CA GLU A 71 -8.41 1.95 -17.56
C GLU A 71 -7.94 1.13 -16.33
N ASP A 72 -8.14 1.64 -15.10
CA ASP A 72 -7.84 0.90 -13.89
C ASP A 72 -8.76 -0.32 -13.68
N LEU A 73 -9.99 -0.29 -14.20
CA LEU A 73 -10.88 -1.46 -14.19
C LEU A 73 -10.46 -2.49 -15.24
N GLU A 74 -10.00 -2.05 -16.41
CA GLU A 74 -9.38 -2.92 -17.42
C GLU A 74 -8.11 -3.58 -16.85
N ARG A 75 -7.27 -2.80 -16.15
CA ARG A 75 -6.11 -3.30 -15.42
C ARG A 75 -6.50 -4.36 -14.38
N ALA A 76 -7.57 -4.11 -13.62
CA ALA A 76 -8.06 -5.07 -12.63
C ALA A 76 -8.48 -6.40 -13.26
N ALA A 77 -9.21 -6.35 -14.39
CA ALA A 77 -9.60 -7.53 -15.14
C ALA A 77 -8.38 -8.29 -15.68
N ALA A 78 -7.44 -7.60 -16.32
CA ALA A 78 -6.23 -8.22 -16.86
C ALA A 78 -5.36 -8.90 -15.80
N LEU A 79 -5.19 -8.25 -14.63
CA LEU A 79 -4.43 -8.82 -13.51
C LEU A 79 -5.16 -10.02 -12.87
N LYS A 80 -6.50 -9.97 -12.78
CA LYS A 80 -7.31 -11.11 -12.33
C LYS A 80 -7.14 -12.31 -13.27
N ASP A 81 -7.21 -12.08 -14.59
CA ASP A 81 -7.03 -13.12 -15.59
C ASP A 81 -5.61 -13.72 -15.55
N ALA A 82 -4.61 -12.91 -15.15
CA ALA A 82 -3.25 -13.38 -14.90
C ALA A 82 -3.10 -14.18 -13.58
N GLY A 83 -4.12 -14.21 -12.73
CA GLY A 83 -4.16 -14.98 -11.47
C GLY A 83 -4.01 -14.16 -10.19
N ALA A 84 -4.07 -12.82 -10.26
CA ALA A 84 -4.07 -11.99 -9.06
C ALA A 84 -5.38 -12.13 -8.28
N ASP A 85 -5.28 -12.28 -6.95
CA ASP A 85 -6.40 -12.42 -6.02
C ASP A 85 -6.38 -11.38 -4.88
N MET A 86 -5.37 -10.51 -4.85
CA MET A 86 -5.19 -9.45 -3.85
C MET A 86 -5.00 -8.09 -4.53
N PHE A 87 -5.91 -7.15 -4.30
CA PHE A 87 -5.96 -5.85 -4.99
C PHE A 87 -5.95 -4.68 -4.00
N CYS A 88 -5.27 -3.59 -4.37
CA CYS A 88 -5.22 -2.35 -3.62
C CYS A 88 -5.79 -1.20 -4.45
N VAL A 89 -7.00 -0.73 -4.11
CA VAL A 89 -7.54 0.53 -4.65
C VAL A 89 -6.85 1.69 -3.93
N ASP A 90 -5.95 2.36 -4.62
CA ASP A 90 -5.05 3.36 -4.03
C ASP A 90 -5.24 4.75 -4.64
N VAL A 91 -5.79 5.65 -3.82
CA VAL A 91 -6.06 7.05 -4.15
C VAL A 91 -5.73 7.99 -3.00
N ALA A 92 -5.48 9.26 -3.31
CA ALA A 92 -5.16 10.26 -2.29
C ALA A 92 -6.28 10.49 -1.27
N HIS A 93 -7.56 10.39 -1.67
CA HIS A 93 -8.71 10.55 -0.77
C HIS A 93 -9.80 9.54 -1.09
N ALA A 94 -9.86 8.45 -0.31
CA ALA A 94 -10.74 7.34 -0.61
C ALA A 94 -12.18 7.50 -0.10
N HIS A 95 -12.45 8.47 0.78
CA HIS A 95 -13.80 8.78 1.24
C HIS A 95 -14.56 9.62 0.21
N ALA A 96 -14.76 9.07 -0.98
CA ALA A 96 -15.36 9.75 -2.11
C ALA A 96 -16.27 8.82 -2.92
N LYS A 97 -17.35 9.38 -3.48
CA LYS A 97 -18.38 8.64 -4.22
C LYS A 97 -17.82 7.80 -5.38
N TYR A 98 -16.84 8.34 -6.11
CA TYR A 98 -16.25 7.63 -7.25
C TYR A 98 -15.46 6.40 -6.80
N VAL A 99 -14.80 6.47 -5.64
CA VAL A 99 -14.04 5.34 -5.06
C VAL A 99 -15.00 4.25 -4.60
N GLY A 100 -16.12 4.60 -3.97
CA GLY A 100 -17.15 3.63 -3.62
C GLY A 100 -17.81 2.96 -4.83
N ARG A 101 -17.89 3.65 -5.98
CA ARG A 101 -18.31 3.02 -7.25
C ARG A 101 -17.22 2.07 -7.75
N THR A 102 -15.97 2.52 -7.83
CA THR A 102 -14.84 1.67 -8.25
C THR A 102 -14.75 0.41 -7.39
N LEU A 103 -14.92 0.50 -6.07
CA LEU A 103 -14.90 -0.68 -5.19
C LEU A 103 -15.97 -1.71 -5.54
N LYS A 104 -17.18 -1.26 -5.90
CA LYS A 104 -18.26 -2.15 -6.32
C LYS A 104 -17.93 -2.80 -7.66
N ASP A 105 -17.50 -2.00 -8.62
CA ASP A 105 -17.14 -2.48 -9.97
C ASP A 105 -15.96 -3.47 -9.89
N THR A 106 -14.94 -3.16 -9.08
CA THR A 106 -13.82 -4.07 -8.80
C THR A 106 -14.29 -5.35 -8.11
N ARG A 107 -15.20 -5.26 -7.12
CA ARG A 107 -15.77 -6.46 -6.48
C ARG A 107 -16.52 -7.34 -7.48
N ASP A 108 -17.28 -6.75 -8.39
CA ASP A 108 -18.03 -7.47 -9.43
C ASP A 108 -17.08 -8.17 -10.41
N ILE A 109 -15.97 -7.52 -10.78
CA ILE A 109 -14.91 -8.12 -11.60
C ILE A 109 -14.23 -9.27 -10.86
N LEU A 110 -13.80 -9.07 -9.62
CA LEU A 110 -12.91 -10.00 -8.90
C LEU A 110 -13.66 -11.16 -8.23
N GLY A 111 -14.92 -10.96 -7.86
CA GLY A 111 -15.68 -11.90 -7.04
C GLY A 111 -15.42 -11.73 -5.54
N LYS A 112 -16.15 -12.51 -4.73
CA LYS A 112 -16.15 -12.37 -3.25
C LYS A 112 -14.90 -12.91 -2.58
N GLU A 113 -14.23 -13.88 -3.19
CA GLU A 113 -13.04 -14.54 -2.62
C GLU A 113 -11.80 -13.64 -2.66
N ALA A 114 -11.70 -12.74 -3.65
CA ALA A 114 -10.57 -11.83 -3.74
C ALA A 114 -10.48 -10.89 -2.53
N CYS A 115 -9.27 -10.58 -2.10
CA CYS A 115 -8.99 -9.60 -1.05
C CYS A 115 -8.83 -8.21 -1.66
N ILE A 116 -9.67 -7.26 -1.24
CA ILE A 116 -9.61 -5.86 -1.68
C ILE A 116 -9.21 -4.97 -0.51
N MET A 117 -7.98 -4.45 -0.57
CA MET A 117 -7.52 -3.36 0.26
C MET A 117 -7.89 -2.02 -0.40
N ALA A 118 -8.29 -1.01 0.37
CA ALA A 118 -8.62 0.30 -0.17
C ALA A 118 -8.16 1.44 0.73
N GLY A 119 -7.66 2.51 0.12
CA GLY A 119 -7.25 3.71 0.84
C GLY A 119 -6.83 4.86 -0.08
N ASN A 120 -6.46 6.01 0.47
CA ASN A 120 -6.29 6.25 1.91
C ASN A 120 -7.43 7.02 2.56
N VAL A 121 -7.64 6.72 3.85
CA VAL A 121 -8.52 7.47 4.76
C VAL A 121 -7.78 7.85 6.03
N ALA A 122 -8.35 8.79 6.79
CA ALA A 122 -7.77 9.25 8.06
C ALA A 122 -8.82 9.41 9.17
N THR A 123 -10.04 8.94 8.95
CA THR A 123 -11.16 9.08 9.89
C THR A 123 -11.99 7.80 9.94
N TYR A 124 -12.64 7.55 11.08
CA TYR A 124 -13.60 6.45 11.25
C TYR A 124 -14.65 6.43 10.13
N ALA A 125 -15.27 7.58 9.82
CA ALA A 125 -16.30 7.68 8.79
C ALA A 125 -15.77 7.26 7.40
N GLY A 126 -14.54 7.61 7.06
CA GLY A 126 -13.91 7.16 5.81
C GLY A 126 -13.65 5.66 5.81
N ALA A 127 -13.17 5.10 6.93
CA ALA A 127 -12.93 3.67 7.06
C ALA A 127 -14.24 2.86 6.95
N ASP A 128 -15.29 3.30 7.66
CA ASP A 128 -16.63 2.71 7.63
C ASP A 128 -17.28 2.80 6.25
N TYR A 129 -17.07 3.92 5.55
CA TYR A 129 -17.49 4.08 4.16
C TYR A 129 -16.85 3.05 3.23
N LEU A 130 -15.54 2.84 3.30
CA LEU A 130 -14.84 1.86 2.48
C LEU A 130 -15.26 0.43 2.81
N ALA A 131 -15.40 0.11 4.09
CA ALA A 131 -15.92 -1.19 4.54
C ALA A 131 -17.32 -1.46 3.97
N SER A 132 -18.20 -0.46 4.02
CA SER A 132 -19.57 -0.52 3.48
C SER A 132 -19.60 -0.63 1.96
N CYS A 133 -18.57 -0.15 1.26
CA CYS A 133 -18.43 -0.29 -0.20
C CYS A 133 -17.80 -1.62 -0.62
N GLY A 134 -17.39 -2.48 0.32
CA GLY A 134 -16.90 -3.84 0.03
C GLY A 134 -15.39 -4.03 0.13
N ALA A 135 -14.67 -3.07 0.73
CA ALA A 135 -13.26 -3.29 1.10
C ALA A 135 -13.15 -4.32 2.23
N ASP A 136 -12.16 -5.20 2.11
CA ASP A 136 -11.78 -6.21 3.10
C ASP A 136 -10.76 -5.65 4.09
N ILE A 137 -9.87 -4.77 3.62
CA ILE A 137 -8.82 -4.13 4.42
C ILE A 137 -8.82 -2.61 4.12
N VAL A 138 -8.65 -1.78 5.15
CA VAL A 138 -8.62 -0.31 5.01
C VAL A 138 -7.21 0.23 5.22
N LYS A 139 -6.68 0.96 4.23
CA LYS A 139 -5.37 1.62 4.32
C LYS A 139 -5.51 3.03 4.87
N VAL A 140 -4.77 3.33 5.93
CA VAL A 140 -4.95 4.51 6.80
C VAL A 140 -3.70 5.37 6.81
N GLY A 141 -3.87 6.64 6.45
CA GLY A 141 -2.80 7.64 6.50
C GLY A 141 -2.96 8.74 5.46
N ILE A 142 -3.06 9.99 5.91
CA ILE A 142 -3.11 11.16 5.03
C ILE A 142 -2.11 12.20 5.56
N GLY A 143 -1.09 12.51 4.76
CA GLY A 143 -0.11 13.56 5.08
C GLY A 143 1.06 13.12 5.99
N GLY A 144 1.11 11.84 6.42
CA GLY A 144 2.16 11.32 7.31
C GLY A 144 3.41 10.78 6.61
N GLY A 145 3.40 10.61 5.29
CA GLY A 145 4.53 10.04 4.53
C GLY A 145 5.77 10.94 4.49
N SER A 146 6.96 10.36 4.47
CA SER A 146 8.24 11.09 4.50
C SER A 146 8.50 11.98 3.27
N VAL A 147 7.97 11.60 2.11
CA VAL A 147 7.97 12.39 0.85
C VAL A 147 6.61 13.00 0.55
N CYS A 148 5.64 12.84 1.45
CA CYS A 148 4.29 13.36 1.26
C CYS A 148 4.28 14.86 1.58
N THR A 149 3.75 15.66 0.66
CA THR A 149 3.64 17.12 0.85
C THR A 149 2.19 17.57 1.05
N THR A 150 1.24 16.65 1.16
CA THR A 150 -0.21 16.94 1.23
C THR A 150 -0.53 17.93 2.34
N SER A 151 -0.08 17.69 3.58
CA SER A 151 -0.36 18.58 4.72
C SER A 151 0.21 19.99 4.52
N ILE A 152 1.38 20.09 3.88
CA ILE A 152 2.03 21.38 3.59
C ILE A 152 1.30 22.12 2.47
N LYS A 153 0.86 21.41 1.43
CA LYS A 153 0.29 22.02 0.22
C LYS A 153 -1.21 22.30 0.34
N THR A 154 -1.96 21.47 1.07
CA THR A 154 -3.43 21.56 1.16
C THR A 154 -3.92 21.92 2.56
N GLY A 155 -3.10 21.78 3.59
CA GLY A 155 -3.51 21.91 4.99
C GLY A 155 -4.26 20.70 5.54
N PHE A 156 -4.47 19.64 4.74
CA PHE A 156 -5.19 18.44 5.17
C PHE A 156 -4.24 17.32 5.62
N GLY A 157 -4.61 16.71 6.75
CA GLY A 157 -3.93 15.54 7.30
C GLY A 157 -4.40 15.27 8.72
N VAL A 158 -4.16 14.05 9.19
CA VAL A 158 -4.39 13.66 10.60
C VAL A 158 -3.11 13.00 11.09
N PRO A 159 -2.59 13.33 12.28
CA PRO A 159 -1.45 12.62 12.86
C PRO A 159 -1.70 11.11 12.88
N ASN A 160 -0.77 10.32 12.33
CA ASN A 160 -1.02 8.91 11.99
C ASN A 160 -1.49 8.07 13.18
N LEU A 161 -0.96 8.28 14.39
CA LEU A 161 -1.40 7.52 15.56
C LEU A 161 -2.89 7.77 15.90
N THR A 162 -3.34 9.02 15.76
CA THR A 162 -4.76 9.38 15.90
C THR A 162 -5.60 8.76 14.78
N ALA A 163 -5.13 8.86 13.53
CA ALA A 163 -5.83 8.26 12.38
C ALA A 163 -6.00 6.75 12.55
N ILE A 164 -4.95 6.04 12.96
CA ILE A 164 -4.96 4.60 13.25
C ILE A 164 -6.01 4.28 14.31
N ARG A 165 -5.96 4.97 15.46
CA ARG A 165 -6.90 4.74 16.58
C ARG A 165 -8.35 5.00 16.19
N GLU A 166 -8.62 6.02 15.39
CA GLU A 166 -9.99 6.33 14.95
C GLU A 166 -10.47 5.32 13.91
N CYS A 167 -9.63 4.96 12.93
CA CYS A 167 -10.00 4.02 11.88
C CYS A 167 -10.13 2.58 12.41
N SER A 168 -9.38 2.16 13.44
CA SER A 168 -9.42 0.79 13.98
C SER A 168 -10.75 0.40 14.62
N ARG A 169 -11.64 1.38 14.82
CA ARG A 169 -13.03 1.19 15.27
C ARG A 169 -13.92 0.53 14.23
N VAL A 170 -13.53 0.54 12.94
CA VAL A 170 -14.28 -0.14 11.87
C VAL A 170 -14.18 -1.65 12.03
N ASN A 171 -15.19 -2.40 11.57
CA ASN A 171 -15.15 -3.86 11.56
C ASN A 171 -14.37 -4.43 10.34
N ARG A 172 -13.17 -3.91 10.11
CA ARG A 172 -12.20 -4.36 9.09
C ARG A 172 -10.80 -4.22 9.66
N SER A 173 -9.87 -4.99 9.10
CA SER A 173 -8.46 -4.77 9.41
C SER A 173 -7.96 -3.48 8.81
N ILE A 174 -7.00 -2.85 9.49
CA ILE A 174 -6.40 -1.61 9.00
C ILE A 174 -4.90 -1.77 8.75
N VAL A 175 -4.42 -1.09 7.71
CA VAL A 175 -2.99 -0.94 7.39
C VAL A 175 -2.56 0.48 7.73
N ALA A 176 -1.60 0.63 8.64
CA ALA A 176 -0.99 1.93 8.93
C ALA A 176 0.01 2.30 7.82
N ASP A 177 -0.26 3.37 7.08
CA ASP A 177 0.52 3.81 5.92
C ASP A 177 1.11 5.22 6.15
N GLY A 178 2.43 5.31 6.12
CA GLY A 178 3.20 6.54 6.33
C GLY A 178 3.67 6.77 7.77
N GLY A 179 4.63 7.68 7.94
CA GLY A 179 5.12 8.11 9.25
C GLY A 179 6.00 7.13 10.02
N ILE A 180 6.10 5.87 9.58
CA ILE A 180 6.93 4.83 10.20
C ILE A 180 8.41 5.07 9.87
N ARG A 181 9.24 5.36 10.89
CA ARG A 181 10.67 5.67 10.69
C ARG A 181 11.62 4.70 11.37
N ILE A 182 11.14 4.00 12.39
CA ILE A 182 11.91 3.03 13.17
C ILE A 182 11.03 1.85 13.55
N SER A 183 11.62 0.73 13.96
CA SER A 183 10.88 -0.46 14.42
C SER A 183 9.92 -0.15 15.58
N GLY A 184 10.28 0.76 16.48
CA GLY A 184 9.40 1.20 17.55
C GLY A 184 8.11 1.86 17.07
N ASP A 185 8.11 2.48 15.90
CA ASP A 185 6.89 3.08 15.32
C ASP A 185 5.94 2.01 14.75
N ILE A 186 6.50 0.90 14.24
CA ILE A 186 5.72 -0.29 13.84
C ILE A 186 5.00 -0.86 15.07
N VAL A 187 5.73 -1.04 16.18
CA VAL A 187 5.16 -1.55 17.44
C VAL A 187 4.04 -0.63 17.94
N LYS A 188 4.23 0.69 17.89
CA LYS A 188 3.18 1.66 18.28
C LYS A 188 1.97 1.59 17.36
N ALA A 189 2.15 1.51 16.05
CA ALA A 189 1.05 1.42 15.10
C ALA A 189 0.17 0.19 15.38
N ILE A 190 0.80 -0.98 15.59
CA ILE A 190 0.10 -2.21 15.94
C ILE A 190 -0.61 -2.08 17.29
N ALA A 191 0.10 -1.57 18.31
CA ALA A 191 -0.48 -1.36 19.64
C ALA A 191 -1.69 -0.42 19.65
N PHE A 192 -1.81 0.49 18.69
CA PHE A 192 -2.94 1.42 18.55
C PHE A 192 -4.06 0.91 17.65
N GLY A 193 -3.97 -0.33 17.17
CA GLY A 193 -5.04 -1.04 16.49
C GLY A 193 -4.83 -1.29 15.01
N ALA A 194 -3.62 -1.07 14.48
CA ALA A 194 -3.28 -1.57 13.15
C ALA A 194 -3.00 -3.07 13.17
N ASP A 195 -3.52 -3.80 12.20
CA ASP A 195 -3.19 -5.23 12.03
C ASP A 195 -1.91 -5.38 11.19
N PHE A 196 -1.71 -4.47 10.23
CA PHE A 196 -0.54 -4.44 9.36
C PHE A 196 0.04 -3.03 9.27
N VAL A 197 1.32 -2.94 8.90
CA VAL A 197 1.99 -1.67 8.60
C VAL A 197 2.52 -1.66 7.17
N MET A 198 2.38 -0.53 6.48
CA MET A 198 2.99 -0.30 5.18
C MET A 198 4.21 0.60 5.33
N VAL A 199 5.35 0.18 4.77
CA VAL A 199 6.61 0.92 4.88
C VAL A 199 7.20 1.25 3.50
N GLY A 200 7.56 2.52 3.31
CA GLY A 200 8.26 3.02 2.13
C GLY A 200 9.70 3.41 2.47
N SER A 201 9.90 4.55 3.14
CA SER A 201 11.24 5.11 3.37
C SER A 201 12.20 4.24 4.18
N LEU A 202 11.70 3.30 4.99
CA LEU A 202 12.54 2.33 5.70
C LEU A 202 13.21 1.33 4.74
N LEU A 203 12.59 1.06 3.59
CA LEU A 203 13.08 0.14 2.56
C LEU A 203 13.75 0.86 1.40
N ALA A 204 13.50 2.17 1.24
CA ALA A 204 14.11 3.00 0.20
C ALA A 204 15.64 2.89 0.23
N GLY A 205 16.25 2.61 -0.93
CA GLY A 205 17.72 2.50 -1.04
C GLY A 205 18.28 1.11 -0.74
N THR A 206 17.46 0.14 -0.36
CA THR A 206 17.91 -1.24 -0.21
C THR A 206 18.17 -1.89 -1.58
N THR A 207 18.91 -3.01 -1.58
CA THR A 207 19.18 -3.78 -2.80
C THR A 207 17.92 -4.09 -3.62
N PRO A 208 16.81 -4.61 -3.04
CA PRO A 208 15.64 -5.00 -3.81
C PRO A 208 14.73 -3.86 -4.29
N THR A 209 14.96 -2.60 -3.89
CA THR A 209 14.15 -1.50 -4.45
C THR A 209 14.51 -1.22 -5.91
N PRO A 210 13.54 -0.83 -6.75
CA PRO A 210 13.78 -0.48 -8.16
C PRO A 210 14.82 0.63 -8.34
N GLY A 211 15.37 0.69 -9.55
CA GLY A 211 16.26 1.76 -9.99
C GLY A 211 17.75 1.55 -9.66
N PRO A 212 18.63 2.21 -10.43
CA PRO A 212 20.07 2.05 -10.29
C PRO A 212 20.61 2.69 -9.01
N VAL A 213 21.73 2.16 -8.53
CA VAL A 213 22.54 2.82 -7.51
C VAL A 213 23.34 3.95 -8.17
N VAL A 214 23.19 5.16 -7.66
CA VAL A 214 23.84 6.38 -8.16
C VAL A 214 24.87 6.86 -7.14
N THR A 215 26.03 7.32 -7.60
CA THR A 215 27.01 7.98 -6.75
C THR A 215 26.70 9.47 -6.63
N LYS A 216 26.64 9.98 -5.40
CA LYS A 216 26.53 11.41 -5.10
C LYS A 216 27.71 11.88 -4.29
N THR A 217 28.26 13.04 -4.65
CA THR A 217 29.30 13.72 -3.87
C THR A 217 28.66 14.65 -2.85
N GLY A 218 28.97 14.43 -1.57
CA GLY A 218 28.56 15.28 -0.47
C GLY A 218 29.28 16.63 -0.47
N LYS A 219 28.78 17.57 0.34
CA LYS A 219 29.40 18.90 0.51
C LYS A 219 30.82 18.82 1.09
N ASP A 220 31.15 17.72 1.76
CA ASP A 220 32.46 17.38 2.30
C ASP A 220 33.38 16.68 1.28
N GLY A 221 32.97 16.58 0.02
CA GLY A 221 33.71 15.93 -1.06
C GLY A 221 33.65 14.39 -1.02
N LYS A 222 32.98 13.80 -0.03
CA LYS A 222 32.86 12.33 0.07
C LYS A 222 31.81 11.80 -0.88
N GLU A 223 32.10 10.66 -1.48
CA GLU A 223 31.14 9.96 -2.34
C GLU A 223 30.28 9.00 -1.53
N PHE A 224 28.97 9.02 -1.80
CA PHE A 224 27.98 8.14 -1.20
C PHE A 224 27.15 7.48 -2.30
N LYS A 225 26.87 6.19 -2.13
CA LYS A 225 25.94 5.45 -2.99
C LYS A 225 24.51 5.64 -2.50
N VAL A 226 23.61 6.02 -3.40
CA VAL A 226 22.20 6.27 -3.09
C VAL A 226 21.30 5.68 -4.16
N LYS A 227 20.03 5.41 -3.84
CA LYS A 227 18.97 5.22 -4.84
C LYS A 227 17.95 6.35 -4.75
N VAL A 228 17.20 6.56 -5.83
CA VAL A 228 16.15 7.58 -5.89
C VAL A 228 14.93 7.11 -5.09
N PHE A 229 14.36 8.01 -4.29
CA PHE A 229 13.11 7.81 -3.59
C PHE A 229 12.22 9.03 -3.84
N ARG A 230 10.99 8.81 -4.34
CA ARG A 230 10.05 9.88 -4.69
C ARG A 230 8.64 9.53 -4.26
N GLY A 231 7.82 10.54 -4.01
CA GLY A 231 6.39 10.35 -3.77
C GLY A 231 5.63 10.06 -5.08
N MET A 232 4.51 9.37 -4.96
CA MET A 232 3.54 9.22 -6.05
C MET A 232 2.47 10.31 -5.88
N ALA A 233 2.07 10.94 -6.98
CA ALA A 233 1.03 11.97 -7.01
C ALA A 233 -0.14 11.48 -7.86
#